data_AF-A0A7X6VF54-F1
#
_entry.id   AF-A0A7X6VF54-F1
#
_cell.length_a   1.000
_cell.length_b   1.000
_cell.length_c   1.000
_cell.angle_alpha   90.00
_cell.angle_beta   90.00
_cell.angle_gamma   90.00
#
_symmetry.space_group_name_H-M   'P 1'
#
loop_
_entity.id
_entity.type
_entity.pdbx_description
1 polymer ?
#
loop_
_entity_poly.entity_id
_entity_poly.type
_entity_poly.pdbx_seq_one_letter_code
_entity_poly.pdbx_strand_id
1 'polypeptide(L)'
;MALAEQIKIGGDEMTILEIFEKVNLQVPLEQRRFFNYFNDSVIELSSLYPDFLFQDNAEFTPINTLSDENIVLPLYTGAIIDNILFLSGQDETYKGEFIRKSKSAYLKYWNDNAKGRKMKRMGW
;
A
#
# COMPACT_ATOMS: atom_id res chain seq x y z
N MET A 1 -19.30 -22.85 -18.99
CA MET A 1 -18.39 -23.50 -18.03
C MET A 1 -17.34 -22.46 -17.67
N ALA A 2 -17.72 -21.33 -17.06
CA ALA A 2 -18.05 -21.14 -15.64
C ALA A 2 -16.88 -21.48 -14.71
N LEU A 3 -16.38 -20.43 -14.04
CA LEU A 3 -15.63 -20.41 -12.77
C LEU A 3 -14.17 -20.87 -12.81
N ALA A 4 -13.31 -19.96 -13.27
CA ALA A 4 -12.00 -19.78 -12.63
C ALA A 4 -12.12 -18.68 -11.56
N GLU A 5 -12.99 -18.93 -10.59
CA GLU A 5 -13.11 -18.16 -9.36
C GLU A 5 -12.55 -19.05 -8.25
N GLN A 6 -11.27 -18.87 -7.95
CA GLN A 6 -10.50 -19.45 -6.84
C GLN A 6 -9.05 -19.00 -7.13
N ILE A 7 -8.43 -18.08 -6.39
CA ILE A 7 -8.20 -18.15 -4.95
C ILE A 7 -7.98 -16.71 -4.44
N LYS A 8 -8.99 -16.10 -3.79
CA LYS A 8 -8.77 -14.98 -2.86
C LYS A 8 -8.27 -15.58 -1.54
N ILE A 9 -6.96 -15.76 -1.41
CA ILE A 9 -6.35 -15.95 -0.08
C ILE A 9 -6.50 -14.63 0.67
N GLY A 10 -7.02 -14.71 1.88
CA GLY A 10 -7.43 -13.56 2.69
C GLY A 10 -6.29 -12.59 2.97
N GLY A 11 -6.32 -11.49 2.25
CA GLY A 11 -5.67 -10.21 2.50
C GLY A 11 -6.41 -9.23 1.59
N ASP A 12 -6.97 -8.16 2.14
CA ASP A 12 -7.81 -7.20 1.43
C ASP A 12 -6.94 -6.36 0.48
N GLU A 13 -6.46 -6.99 -0.62
CA GLU A 13 -5.67 -6.36 -1.68
C GLU A 13 -6.56 -5.40 -2.46
N MET A 14 -6.49 -4.13 -2.05
CA MET A 14 -7.21 -3.06 -2.70
C MET A 14 -6.49 -2.64 -3.98
N THR A 15 -7.25 -2.62 -5.07
CA THR A 15 -6.80 -2.15 -6.38
C THR A 15 -6.60 -0.63 -6.40
N ILE A 16 -5.82 -0.14 -7.37
CA ILE A 16 -5.60 1.30 -7.57
C ILE A 16 -6.92 2.04 -7.79
N LEU A 17 -7.85 1.44 -8.55
CA LEU A 17 -9.20 1.96 -8.75
C LEU A 17 -9.97 2.15 -7.44
N GLU A 18 -9.98 1.15 -6.57
CA GLU A 18 -10.69 1.23 -5.28
C GLU A 18 -10.07 2.28 -4.36
N ILE A 19 -8.73 2.44 -4.38
CA ILE A 19 -8.04 3.51 -3.64
C ILE A 19 -8.49 4.87 -4.19
N PHE A 20 -8.51 5.03 -5.51
CA PHE A 20 -8.96 6.25 -6.17
C PHE A 20 -10.41 6.60 -5.81
N GLU A 21 -11.32 5.62 -5.84
CA GLU A 21 -12.72 5.80 -5.46
C GLU A 21 -12.85 6.22 -3.99
N LYS A 22 -12.14 5.57 -3.06
CA LYS A 22 -12.16 5.93 -1.64
C LYS A 22 -11.66 7.35 -1.38
N VAL A 23 -10.60 7.76 -2.07
CA VAL A 23 -10.09 9.13 -1.96
C VAL A 23 -11.12 10.12 -2.51
N ASN A 24 -11.74 9.83 -3.67
CA ASN A 24 -12.74 10.70 -4.28
C ASN A 24 -14.02 10.86 -3.46
N LEU A 25 -14.39 9.88 -2.64
CA LEU A 25 -15.50 10.01 -1.69
C LEU A 25 -15.25 11.10 -0.64
N GLN A 26 -13.99 11.42 -0.35
CA GLN A 26 -13.62 12.44 0.63
C GLN A 26 -13.20 13.74 -0.05
N VAL A 27 -12.39 13.66 -1.10
CA VAL A 27 -11.86 14.81 -1.83
C VAL A 27 -11.93 14.52 -3.33
N PRO A 28 -12.72 15.28 -4.10
CA PRO A 28 -12.79 15.08 -5.55
C PRO A 28 -11.44 15.42 -6.18
N LEU A 29 -10.77 14.40 -6.74
CA LEU A 29 -9.46 14.51 -7.37
C LEU A 29 -9.52 14.02 -8.82
N GLU A 30 -8.91 14.79 -9.70
CA GLU A 30 -8.61 14.34 -11.05
C GLU A 30 -7.63 13.17 -11.03
N GLN A 31 -7.82 12.19 -11.93
CA GLN A 31 -6.97 10.99 -12.02
C GLN A 31 -5.49 11.33 -12.10
N ARG A 32 -5.11 12.34 -12.90
CA ARG A 32 -3.71 12.76 -13.03
C ARG A 32 -3.11 13.23 -11.70
N ARG A 33 -3.86 13.97 -10.89
CA ARG A 33 -3.39 14.42 -9.58
C ARG A 33 -3.28 13.25 -8.61
N PHE A 34 -4.26 12.34 -8.64
CA PHE A 34 -4.22 11.12 -7.86
C PHE A 34 -2.97 10.28 -8.17
N PHE A 35 -2.64 10.05 -9.46
CA PHE A 35 -1.45 9.29 -9.85
C PHE A 35 -0.17 9.94 -9.30
N ASN A 36 -0.05 11.27 -9.40
CA ASN A 36 1.09 11.98 -8.84
C ASN A 36 1.19 11.76 -7.32
N TYR A 37 0.10 11.99 -6.58
CA TYR A 37 0.10 11.84 -5.11
C TYR A 37 0.32 10.41 -4.66
N PHE A 38 -0.22 9.43 -5.39
CA PHE A 38 0.02 8.01 -5.12
C PHE A 38 1.49 7.68 -5.33
N ASN A 39 2.07 8.04 -6.48
CA ASN A 39 3.46 7.77 -6.80
C ASN A 39 4.40 8.46 -5.79
N ASP A 40 4.14 9.72 -5.45
CA ASP A 40 4.90 10.46 -4.44
C ASP A 40 4.83 9.78 -3.07
N SER A 41 3.64 9.27 -2.69
CA SER A 41 3.45 8.54 -1.43
C SER A 41 4.22 7.21 -1.40
N VAL A 42 4.26 6.49 -2.53
CA VAL A 42 5.01 5.23 -2.61
C VAL A 42 6.51 5.48 -2.60
N ILE A 43 6.99 6.53 -3.28
CA ILE A 43 8.40 6.95 -3.24
C ILE A 43 8.80 7.37 -1.82
N GLU A 44 7.94 8.09 -1.11
CA GLU A 44 8.17 8.46 0.29
C GLU A 44 8.27 7.20 1.17
N LEU A 45 7.34 6.25 1.01
CA LEU A 45 7.36 4.98 1.72
C LEU A 45 8.61 4.15 1.41
N SER A 46 9.05 4.08 0.15
CA SER A 46 10.25 3.32 -0.24
C SER A 46 11.52 3.93 0.34
N SER A 47 11.53 5.25 0.53
CA SER A 47 12.64 5.97 1.17
C SER A 47 12.70 5.72 2.67
N LEU A 48 11.54 5.59 3.33
CA LEU A 48 11.44 5.31 4.76
C LEU A 48 11.67 3.83 5.10
N TYR A 49 11.14 2.95 4.26
CA TYR A 49 11.08 1.50 4.47
C TYR A 49 11.51 0.78 3.18
N PRO A 50 12.83 0.65 2.93
CA PRO A 50 13.32 0.01 1.71
C PRO A 50 13.00 -1.49 1.67
N ASP A 51 12.86 -2.13 2.84
CA ASP A 51 12.46 -3.52 2.97
C ASP A 51 10.96 -3.62 3.28
N PHE A 52 10.30 -4.68 2.77
CA PHE A 52 8.90 -5.01 3.08
C PHE A 52 7.90 -3.91 2.69
N LEU A 53 8.05 -3.36 1.49
CA LEU A 53 7.08 -2.43 0.89
C LEU A 53 6.36 -3.05 -0.33
N PHE A 54 7.10 -3.69 -1.23
CA PHE A 54 6.57 -4.29 -2.44
C PHE A 54 6.35 -5.80 -2.29
N GLN A 55 5.40 -6.33 -3.06
CA GLN A 55 5.23 -7.77 -3.21
C GLN A 55 6.40 -8.38 -3.99
N ASP A 56 6.83 -9.58 -3.61
CA ASP A 56 7.76 -10.46 -4.37
C ASP A 56 9.02 -9.81 -4.97
N ASN A 57 9.70 -8.92 -4.22
CA ASN A 57 10.89 -8.17 -4.70
C ASN A 57 10.63 -7.34 -5.97
N ALA A 58 9.39 -6.93 -6.23
CA ALA A 58 9.09 -6.04 -7.34
C ALA A 58 9.81 -4.68 -7.16
N GLU A 59 10.31 -4.15 -8.27
CA GLU A 59 10.80 -2.77 -8.33
C GLU A 59 9.63 -1.79 -8.46
N PHE A 60 9.78 -0.60 -7.88
CA PHE A 60 8.76 0.43 -7.99
C PHE A 60 8.55 0.85 -9.45
N THR A 61 7.33 0.65 -9.95
CA THR A 61 6.87 1.19 -11.22
C THR A 61 5.78 2.24 -10.96
N PRO A 62 5.97 3.50 -11.40
CA PRO A 62 4.94 4.51 -11.26
C PRO A 62 3.66 4.11 -11.98
N ILE A 63 2.52 4.28 -11.32
CA ILE A 63 1.21 4.04 -11.94
C ILE A 63 0.86 5.19 -12.89
N ASN A 64 0.22 4.84 -14.00
CA ASN A 64 -0.26 5.77 -15.02
C ASN A 64 -1.73 5.53 -15.38
N THR A 65 -2.29 4.38 -14.99
CA THR A 65 -3.70 4.05 -15.21
C THR A 65 -4.34 3.47 -13.95
N LEU A 66 -5.67 3.53 -13.86
CA LEU A 66 -6.42 2.93 -12.74
C LEU A 66 -6.48 1.40 -12.81
N SER A 67 -6.15 0.83 -13.97
CA SER A 67 -6.08 -0.62 -14.20
C SER A 67 -4.72 -1.22 -13.85
N ASP A 68 -3.75 -0.37 -13.48
CA ASP A 68 -2.42 -0.82 -13.09
C ASP A 68 -2.51 -1.63 -11.78
N GLU A 69 -1.64 -2.64 -11.66
CA GLU A 69 -1.59 -3.50 -10.48
C GLU A 69 -1.01 -2.74 -9.28
N ASN A 70 -1.64 -2.91 -8.11
CA ASN A 70 -1.11 -2.37 -6.87
C ASN A 70 -0.01 -3.29 -6.33
N ILE A 71 1.23 -2.99 -6.67
CA ILE A 71 2.41 -3.75 -6.21
C ILE A 71 2.76 -3.49 -4.73
N VAL A 72 2.08 -2.54 -4.07
CA VAL A 72 2.34 -2.20 -2.67
C VAL A 72 1.63 -3.18 -1.74
N LEU A 73 2.33 -3.59 -0.69
CA LEU A 73 1.79 -4.48 0.32
C LEU A 73 0.50 -3.91 0.98
N PRO A 74 -0.56 -4.73 1.16
CA PRO A 74 -1.90 -4.25 1.53
C PRO A 74 -1.99 -3.41 2.81
N LEU A 75 -1.13 -3.67 3.80
CA LEU A 75 -1.18 -2.93 5.07
C LEU A 75 -0.77 -1.45 4.90
N TYR A 76 -0.08 -1.07 3.83
CA TYR A 76 0.27 0.32 3.55
C TYR A 76 -0.85 1.09 2.87
N THR A 77 -1.86 0.43 2.29
CA THR A 77 -2.96 1.08 1.57
C THR A 77 -3.63 2.19 2.39
N GLY A 78 -3.88 1.94 3.68
CA GLY A 78 -4.47 2.93 4.57
C GLY A 78 -3.56 4.15 4.78
N ALA A 79 -2.24 3.94 4.87
CA ALA A 79 -1.28 5.04 4.97
C ALA A 79 -1.22 5.84 3.66
N ILE A 80 -1.20 5.18 2.51
CA ILE A 80 -1.20 5.83 1.19
C ILE A 80 -2.41 6.74 1.04
N ILE A 81 -3.61 6.27 1.39
CA ILE A 81 -4.83 7.09 1.35
C ILE A 81 -4.67 8.35 2.21
N ASP A 82 -4.21 8.22 3.46
CA ASP A 82 -4.03 9.39 4.33
C ASP A 82 -3.00 10.38 3.75
N ASN A 83 -1.90 9.90 3.16
CA ASN A 83 -0.90 10.78 2.56
C ASN A 83 -1.44 11.50 1.33
N ILE A 84 -2.25 10.83 0.50
CA ILE A 84 -2.94 11.47 -0.63
C ILE A 84 -3.91 12.55 -0.14
N LEU A 85 -4.68 12.28 0.92
CA LEU A 85 -5.57 13.28 1.51
C LEU A 85 -4.77 14.50 2.01
N PHE A 86 -3.66 14.27 2.70
CA PHE A 86 -2.75 15.35 3.10
C PHE A 86 -2.22 16.15 1.90
N LEU A 87 -1.68 15.49 0.87
CA LEU A 87 -1.14 16.13 -0.34
C LEU A 87 -2.21 16.88 -1.15
N SER A 88 -3.47 16.47 -1.03
CA SER A 88 -4.61 17.18 -1.63
C SER A 88 -5.00 18.48 -0.90
N GLY A 89 -4.35 18.79 0.23
CA GLY A 89 -4.58 20.01 1.02
C GLY A 89 -5.58 19.83 2.16
N GLN A 90 -5.82 18.59 2.61
CA GLN A 90 -6.61 18.34 3.83
C GLN A 90 -5.77 18.60 5.10
N ASP A 91 -6.38 18.34 6.26
CA ASP A 91 -5.81 18.55 7.59
C ASP A 91 -4.43 17.88 7.79
N GLU A 92 -3.51 18.54 8.49
CA GLU A 92 -2.18 18.01 8.86
C GLU A 92 -2.26 16.69 9.65
N THR A 93 -3.38 16.44 10.33
CA THR A 93 -3.66 15.19 11.04
C THR A 93 -3.49 13.96 10.13
N TYR A 94 -3.81 14.09 8.84
CA TYR A 94 -3.63 13.00 7.87
C TYR A 94 -2.15 12.64 7.67
N LYS A 95 -1.23 13.61 7.75
CA LYS A 95 0.21 13.30 7.69
C LYS A 95 0.67 12.53 8.93
N GLY A 96 0.14 12.87 10.10
CA GLY A 96 0.37 12.13 11.34
C GLY A 96 -0.10 10.68 11.23
N GLU A 97 -1.30 10.46 10.69
CA GLU A 97 -1.86 9.13 10.48
C GLU A 97 -1.08 8.32 9.44
N PHE A 98 -0.62 8.94 8.35
CA PHE A 98 0.28 8.30 7.38
C PHE A 98 1.53 7.75 8.07
N ILE A 99 2.23 8.55 8.88
CA ILE A 99 3.45 8.12 9.59
C ILE A 99 3.13 6.99 10.58
N ARG A 100 2.03 7.11 11.32
CA ARG A 100 1.62 6.12 12.32
C ARG A 100 1.29 4.77 11.67
N LYS A 101 0.49 4.77 10.61
CA LYS A 101 0.05 3.56 9.91
C LYS A 101 1.18 2.91 9.12
N SER A 102 2.00 3.69 8.42
CA SER A 102 3.15 3.15 7.67
C SER A 102 4.17 2.47 8.59
N LYS A 103 4.52 3.09 9.73
CA LYS A 103 5.36 2.47 10.75
C LYS A 103 4.75 1.18 11.31
N SER A 104 3.45 1.18 11.59
CA SER A 104 2.74 0.00 12.10
C SER A 104 2.74 -1.15 11.08
N ALA A 105 2.56 -0.84 9.80
CA ALA A 105 2.59 -1.81 8.71
C ALA A 105 3.98 -2.44 8.57
N TYR A 106 5.03 -1.61 8.52
CA TYR A 106 6.42 -2.07 8.46
C TYR A 106 6.76 -3.02 9.61
N LEU A 107 6.45 -2.62 10.85
CA LEU A 107 6.71 -3.45 12.03
C LEU A 107 5.98 -4.79 11.96
N LYS A 108 4.76 -4.83 11.43
CA LYS A 108 4.00 -6.08 11.29
C LYS A 108 4.67 -7.02 10.27
N TYR A 109 4.97 -6.52 9.07
CA TYR A 109 5.66 -7.33 8.05
C TYR A 109 7.04 -7.78 8.49
N TRP A 110 7.82 -6.90 9.12
CA TRP A 110 9.12 -7.23 9.65
C TRP A 110 9.04 -8.34 10.71
N ASN A 111 8.09 -8.23 11.66
CA ASN A 111 7.89 -9.25 12.70
C ASN A 111 7.46 -10.59 12.12
N ASP A 112 6.55 -10.59 11.14
CA ASP A 112 6.04 -11.81 10.52
C ASP A 112 7.17 -12.53 9.75
N ASN A 113 8.00 -11.78 9.02
CA ASN A 113 9.20 -12.33 8.38
C ASN A 113 10.24 -12.84 9.40
N ALA A 114 10.46 -12.10 10.49
CA ALA A 114 11.39 -12.51 11.55
C ALA A 114 10.93 -13.79 12.28
N LYS A 115 9.63 -13.97 12.49
CA LYS A 115 9.04 -15.21 13.02
C LYS A 115 9.21 -16.38 12.05
N GLY A 116 9.01 -16.15 10.75
CA GLY A 116 9.28 -17.14 9.70
C GLY A 116 10.73 -17.63 9.69
N ARG A 117 11.70 -16.77 10.03
CA ARG A 117 13.11 -17.16 10.19
C ARG A 117 13.37 -18.04 11.42
N LYS A 118 12.60 -17.90 12.51
CA LYS A 118 12.80 -18.69 13.75
C LYS A 118 12.28 -20.13 13.65
N MET A 119 11.26 -20.39 12.83
CA MET A 119 10.69 -21.75 12.67
C MET A 119 11.58 -22.71 11.87
N LYS A 120 12.60 -22.23 11.13
CA LYS A 120 13.53 -23.07 10.36
C LYS A 120 14.62 -23.78 11.21
N ARG A 121 14.43 -23.92 12.51
CA ARG A 121 15.27 -24.77 13.39
C ARG A 121 14.40 -25.75 14.17
N MET A 122 14.06 -26.88 13.56
CA MET A 122 13.97 -28.19 14.21
C MET A 122 13.63 -29.24 13.14
N GLY A 123 14.67 -29.77 12.50
CA GLY A 123 14.68 -31.13 11.99
C GLY A 123 15.84 -31.82 12.69
N TRP A 124 15.51 -32.60 13.73
CA TRP A 124 16.35 -33.68 14.22
C TRP A 124 16.00 -34.92 13.41
#